data_AF-A1VPI6-F1
#
_entry.id   AF-A1VPI6-F1
#
_cell.length_a   1.000
_cell.length_b   1.000
_cell.length_c   1.000
_cell.angle_alpha   90.00
_cell.angle_beta   90.00
_cell.angle_gamma   90.00
#
_symmetry.space_group_name_H-M   'P 1'
#
loop_
_entity.id
_entity.type
_entity.pdbx_description
1 polymer ?
#
loop_
_entity_poly.entity_id
_entity_poly.type
_entity_poly.pdbx_seq_one_letter_code
_entity_poly.pdbx_strand_id
1 'polypeptide(L)'
;MTMTTTKYKALTAGQAEDAAVQLQHDFVEIVREEIGMNEALASVFASAVVRGLRRRMGGSDLYIPAPDLSDRDASIRREFDGKNLAHIMAKYNVKRTRVYEICARRDPKDAQLVPSV
;
A
#
# COMPACT_ATOMS: atom_id res chain seq x y z
N MET A 1 18.20 -18.24 9.92
CA MET A 1 17.54 -17.06 9.32
C MET A 1 17.20 -16.09 10.44
N THR A 2 17.99 -15.02 10.60
CA THR A 2 17.75 -13.98 11.60
C THR A 2 16.85 -12.92 11.00
N MET A 3 15.60 -12.83 11.43
CA MET A 3 14.73 -11.70 11.14
C MET A 3 15.34 -10.44 11.77
N THR A 4 15.88 -9.53 10.97
CA THR A 4 16.26 -8.20 11.42
C THR A 4 15.00 -7.43 11.78
N THR A 5 14.70 -7.34 13.08
CA THR A 5 13.62 -6.50 13.61
C THR A 5 14.01 -5.04 13.41
N THR A 6 13.51 -4.43 12.33
CA THR A 6 13.59 -2.98 12.13
C THR A 6 12.84 -2.31 13.27
N LYS A 7 13.56 -1.79 14.27
CA LYS A 7 12.98 -0.99 15.36
C LYS A 7 12.46 0.32 14.76
N TYR A 8 11.15 0.39 14.49
CA TYR A 8 10.52 1.65 14.14
C TYR A 8 10.44 2.56 15.37
N LYS A 9 10.79 3.83 15.18
CA LYS A 9 10.73 4.86 16.23
C LYS A 9 9.29 5.02 16.67
N ALA A 10 9.03 4.95 17.98
CA ALA A 10 7.72 5.25 18.54
C ALA A 10 7.30 6.67 18.13
N LEU A 11 6.11 6.79 17.54
CA LEU A 11 5.52 8.08 17.18
C LEU A 11 5.29 8.92 18.43
N THR A 12 5.46 10.23 18.34
CA THR A 12 4.98 11.13 19.40
C THR A 12 3.45 11.09 19.48
N ALA A 13 2.87 11.56 20.58
CA ALA A 13 1.42 11.56 20.76
C ALA A 13 0.69 12.27 19.59
N GLY A 14 1.17 13.45 19.17
CA GLY A 14 0.61 14.17 18.03
C GLY A 14 0.76 13.40 16.71
N GLN A 15 1.92 12.80 16.46
CA GLN A 15 2.11 11.98 15.24
C GLN A 15 1.22 10.73 15.23
N ALA A 16 0.96 10.14 16.39
CA ALA A 16 0.06 9.00 16.51
C ALA A 16 -1.42 9.40 16.32
N GLU A 17 -1.79 10.62 16.70
CA GLU A 17 -3.12 11.19 16.41
C GLU A 17 -3.28 11.48 14.92
N ASP A 18 -2.32 12.15 14.30
CA ASP A 18 -2.34 12.43 12.85
C ASP A 18 -2.41 11.13 12.03
N ALA A 19 -1.61 10.12 12.40
CA ALA A 19 -1.64 8.81 11.75
C ALA A 19 -3.00 8.11 11.91
N ALA A 20 -3.66 8.28 13.06
CA ALA A 20 -4.99 7.71 13.28
C ALA A 20 -6.06 8.41 12.44
N VAL A 21 -5.96 9.73 12.26
CA VAL A 21 -6.84 10.50 11.38
C VAL A 21 -6.64 10.07 9.93
N GLN A 22 -5.40 9.95 9.47
CA GLN A 22 -5.11 9.45 8.12
C GLN A 22 -5.69 8.05 7.89
N LEU A 23 -5.49 7.13 8.84
CA LEU A 23 -6.03 5.77 8.75
C LEU A 23 -7.57 5.78 8.70
N GLN A 24 -8.23 6.70 9.39
CA GLN A 24 -9.68 6.86 9.30
C GLN A 24 -10.10 7.28 7.90
N HIS A 25 -9.42 8.26 7.29
CA HIS A 25 -9.69 8.68 5.91
C HIS A 25 -9.49 7.54 4.91
N ASP A 26 -8.41 6.77 5.05
CA ASP A 26 -8.14 5.63 4.17
C ASP A 26 -9.27 4.59 4.27
N PHE A 27 -9.77 4.30 5.48
CA PHE A 27 -10.90 3.39 5.65
C PHE A 27 -12.22 3.92 5.10
N VAL A 28 -12.46 5.24 5.17
CA VAL A 28 -13.64 5.84 4.52
C VAL A 28 -13.60 5.57 3.02
N GLU A 29 -12.47 5.84 2.37
CA GLU A 29 -12.33 5.63 0.93
C GLU A 29 -12.48 4.15 0.56
N ILE A 30 -11.85 3.24 1.30
CA ILE A 30 -11.99 1.79 1.08
C ILE A 30 -13.46 1.36 1.19
N VAL A 31 -14.18 1.79 2.24
CA VAL A 31 -15.58 1.40 2.44
C VAL A 31 -16.50 2.00 1.37
N ARG A 32 -16.20 3.22 0.89
CA ARG A 32 -16.94 3.82 -0.23
C ARG A 32 -16.70 3.08 -1.53
N GLU A 33 -15.45 2.77 -1.86
CA GLU A 33 -15.06 2.14 -3.12
C GLU A 33 -15.50 0.67 -3.19
N GLU A 34 -15.27 -0.10 -2.12
CA GLU A 34 -15.48 -1.55 -2.13
C GLU A 34 -16.92 -1.97 -1.79
N ILE A 35 -17.60 -1.21 -0.93
CA ILE A 35 -18.96 -1.54 -0.44
C ILE A 35 -20.02 -0.64 -1.09
N GLY A 36 -19.64 0.50 -1.69
CA GLY A 36 -20.59 1.48 -2.22
C GLY A 36 -21.34 2.24 -1.14
N MET A 37 -20.81 2.28 0.08
CA MET A 37 -21.44 2.97 1.21
C MET A 37 -21.36 4.49 1.02
N ASN A 38 -22.41 5.23 1.43
CA ASN A 38 -22.34 6.68 1.43
C ASN A 38 -21.34 7.20 2.48
N GLU A 39 -20.79 8.39 2.25
CA GLU A 39 -19.70 8.96 3.04
C GLU A 39 -20.05 9.15 4.53
N ALA A 40 -21.28 9.58 4.83
CA ALA A 40 -21.71 9.78 6.21
C ALA A 40 -21.67 8.48 7.02
N LEU A 41 -22.19 7.38 6.46
CA LEU A 41 -22.11 6.08 7.11
C LEU A 41 -20.68 5.54 7.10
N ALA A 42 -19.95 5.65 6.00
CA ALA A 42 -18.57 5.19 5.89
C ALA A 42 -17.67 5.84 6.96
N SER A 43 -17.85 7.13 7.23
CA SER A 43 -17.12 7.87 8.27
C SER A 43 -17.39 7.32 9.68
N VAL A 44 -18.65 7.03 10.01
CA VAL A 44 -19.02 6.42 11.30
C VAL A 44 -18.37 5.04 11.45
N PHE A 45 -18.43 4.21 10.41
CA PHE A 45 -17.80 2.88 10.41
C PHE A 45 -16.28 2.96 10.55
N ALA A 46 -15.63 3.79 9.73
CA ALA A 46 -14.18 3.97 9.75
C ALA A 46 -13.69 4.42 11.14
N SER A 47 -14.36 5.40 11.75
CA SER A 47 -14.01 5.86 13.10
C SER A 47 -14.12 4.75 14.15
N ALA A 48 -15.19 3.95 14.10
CA ALA A 48 -15.38 2.82 15.01
C ALA A 48 -14.30 1.74 14.84
N VAL A 49 -13.93 1.43 13.59
CA VAL A 49 -12.88 0.46 13.26
C VAL A 49 -11.51 0.94 13.73
N VAL A 50 -11.10 2.17 13.40
CA VAL A 50 -9.81 2.73 13.86
C VAL A 50 -9.71 2.72 15.38
N ARG A 51 -10.77 3.14 16.07
CA ARG A 51 -10.81 3.10 17.54
C ARG A 51 -10.68 1.68 18.08
N GLY A 52 -11.35 0.71 17.47
CA GLY A 52 -11.26 -0.71 17.81
C GLY A 52 -9.86 -1.28 17.61
N LEU A 53 -9.25 -1.00 16.45
CA LEU A 53 -7.88 -1.43 16.11
C LEU A 53 -6.86 -0.82 17.06
N ARG A 54 -6.92 0.48 17.34
CA ARG A 54 -6.01 1.15 18.28
C ARG A 54 -6.10 0.54 19.69
N ARG A 55 -7.29 0.16 20.16
CA ARG A 55 -7.46 -0.46 21.49
C ARG A 55 -6.95 -1.89 21.55
N ARG A 56 -7.15 -2.68 20.49
CA ARG A 56 -6.86 -4.12 20.49
C ARG A 56 -5.44 -4.45 20.01
N MET A 57 -4.91 -3.63 19.12
CA MET A 57 -3.69 -3.90 18.34
C MET A 57 -2.74 -2.70 18.30
N GLY A 58 -3.06 -1.61 19.00
CA GLY A 58 -2.18 -0.46 19.13
C GLY A 58 -0.89 -0.85 19.85
N GLY A 59 0.26 -0.44 19.30
CA GLY A 59 1.58 -0.75 19.85
C GLY A 59 2.16 -2.09 19.42
N SER A 60 1.40 -2.93 18.71
CA SER A 60 1.87 -4.15 18.07
C SER A 60 2.03 -3.99 16.55
N ASP A 61 3.00 -4.69 15.95
CA ASP A 61 3.16 -4.74 14.50
C ASP A 61 2.00 -5.51 13.86
N LEU A 62 1.12 -4.80 13.17
CA LEU A 62 0.03 -5.38 12.40
C LEU A 62 0.55 -5.81 11.02
N TYR A 63 0.69 -7.11 10.80
CA TYR A 63 0.90 -7.66 9.47
C TYR A 63 -0.43 -7.77 8.72
N ILE A 64 -0.52 -7.15 7.55
CA ILE A 64 -1.63 -7.32 6.60
C ILE A 64 -1.14 -8.27 5.50
N PRO A 65 -1.62 -9.54 5.45
CA PRO A 65 -1.25 -10.46 4.39
C PRO A 65 -1.71 -9.92 3.04
N ALA A 66 -0.75 -9.66 2.14
CA ALA A 66 -1.00 -9.27 0.77
C ALA A 66 -0.41 -10.34 -0.17
N PRO A 67 -1.05 -10.63 -1.31
CA PRO A 67 -0.42 -11.45 -2.34
C PRO A 67 0.88 -10.79 -2.79
N ASP A 68 1.92 -11.58 -3.08
CA ASP A 68 3.16 -11.05 -3.63
C ASP A 68 2.88 -10.37 -4.98
N LEU A 69 3.09 -9.05 -5.03
CA LEU A 69 2.85 -8.24 -6.21
C LEU A 69 4.07 -8.21 -7.14
N SER A 70 5.18 -8.86 -6.76
CA SER A 70 6.44 -8.86 -7.53
C SER A 70 6.26 -9.41 -8.93
N ASP A 71 5.52 -10.51 -9.09
CA ASP A 71 5.26 -11.13 -10.40
C ASP A 71 4.36 -10.25 -11.28
N ARG A 72 3.38 -9.59 -10.66
CA ARG A 72 2.50 -8.62 -11.36
C ARG A 72 3.30 -7.43 -11.83
N ASP A 73 4.08 -6.82 -10.95
CA ASP A 73 4.88 -5.62 -11.24
C ASP A 73 5.96 -5.93 -12.29
N ALA A 74 6.57 -7.14 -12.26
CA ALA A 74 7.48 -7.62 -13.30
C ALA A 74 6.79 -7.86 -14.66
N SER A 75 5.52 -8.29 -14.65
CA SER A 75 4.74 -8.46 -15.88
C SER A 75 4.33 -7.11 -16.47
N ILE A 76 3.95 -6.14 -15.63
CA ILE A 76 3.72 -4.75 -16.05
C ILE A 76 4.98 -4.16 -16.68
N ARG A 77 6.16 -4.34 -16.10
CA ARG A 77 7.44 -3.87 -16.68
C ARG A 77 7.73 -4.48 -18.05
N ARG A 78 7.48 -5.78 -18.22
CA ARG A 78 7.74 -6.50 -19.48
C ARG A 78 6.75 -6.11 -20.58
N GLU A 79 5.49 -5.85 -20.23
CA GLU A 79 4.43 -5.58 -21.20
C GLU A 79 4.30 -4.09 -21.53
N PHE A 80 4.71 -3.18 -20.66
CA PHE A 80 4.58 -1.74 -20.90
C PHE A 80 5.59 -1.25 -21.94
N ASP A 81 5.09 -0.73 -23.07
CA ASP A 81 5.89 -0.26 -24.21
C ASP A 81 5.96 1.28 -24.32
N GLY A 82 5.40 1.99 -23.33
CA GLY A 82 5.30 3.46 -23.31
C GLY A 82 4.08 4.04 -24.03
N LYS A 83 3.38 3.26 -24.86
CA LYS A 83 2.19 3.68 -25.64
C LYS A 83 0.92 2.94 -25.26
N ASN A 84 1.04 1.74 -24.68
CA ASN A 84 -0.07 0.88 -24.29
C ASN A 84 -0.62 1.12 -22.86
N LEU A 85 -0.43 2.32 -22.31
CA LEU A 85 -0.79 2.66 -20.93
C LEU A 85 -2.24 2.31 -20.55
N ALA A 86 -3.20 2.67 -21.41
CA ALA A 86 -4.62 2.42 -21.14
C ALA A 86 -4.92 0.91 -21.05
N HIS A 87 -4.25 0.09 -21.87
CA HIS A 87 -4.38 -1.36 -21.84
C HIS A 87 -3.80 -1.94 -20.55
N ILE A 88 -2.61 -1.50 -20.13
CA ILE A 88 -1.97 -1.94 -18.89
C ILE A 88 -2.83 -1.59 -17.66
N MET A 89 -3.36 -0.37 -17.61
CA MET A 89 -4.23 0.08 -16.52
C MET A 89 -5.48 -0.80 -16.38
N ALA A 90 -6.13 -1.12 -17.50
CA ALA A 90 -7.31 -1.98 -17.53
C ALA A 90 -6.98 -3.43 -17.17
N LYS A 91 -5.91 -4.00 -17.73
CA LYS A 91 -5.52 -5.40 -17.53
C LYS A 91 -5.11 -5.71 -16.10
N TYR A 92 -4.35 -4.81 -15.47
CA TYR A 92 -3.80 -5.01 -14.12
C TYR A 92 -4.57 -4.29 -13.02
N ASN A 93 -5.65 -3.57 -13.37
CA ASN A 93 -6.44 -2.73 -12.48
C ASN A 93 -5.56 -1.79 -11.62
N VAL A 94 -4.70 -1.01 -12.29
CA VAL A 94 -3.76 -0.09 -11.64
C VAL A 94 -3.93 1.34 -12.15
N LYS A 95 -3.75 2.32 -11.26
CA LYS A 95 -3.75 3.74 -11.61
C LYS A 95 -2.52 4.10 -12.47
N ARG A 96 -2.63 5.15 -13.29
CA ARG A 96 -1.55 5.62 -14.18
C ARG A 96 -0.23 5.86 -13.45
N THR A 97 -0.29 6.55 -12.31
CA THR A 97 0.90 6.85 -11.48
C THR A 97 1.61 5.57 -11.05
N ARG A 98 0.84 4.54 -10.67
CA ARG A 98 1.37 3.25 -10.25
C ARG A 98 2.12 2.54 -11.36
N VAL A 99 1.63 2.60 -12.61
CA VAL A 99 2.35 2.04 -13.78
C VAL A 99 3.72 2.69 -13.92
N TYR A 100 3.78 4.03 -13.90
CA TYR A 100 5.07 4.73 -14.01
C TYR A 100 6.01 4.45 -12.83
N GLU A 101 5.50 4.37 -11.61
CA GLU A 101 6.31 3.99 -10.44
C GLU A 101 6.91 2.58 -10.59
N ILE A 102 6.12 1.62 -11.05
CA ILE A 102 6.54 0.23 -11.27
C ILE A 102 7.65 0.17 -12.32
N CYS A 103 7.55 0.96 -13.38
CA CYS A 103 8.55 1.04 -14.46
C CYS A 103 9.79 1.86 -14.08
N ALA A 104 9.64 2.86 -13.20
CA ALA A 104 10.75 3.72 -12.75
C ALA A 104 11.60 3.08 -11.65
N ARG A 105 11.05 2.14 -10.87
CA ARG A 105 11.81 1.38 -9.87
C ARG A 105 12.80 0.44 -10.58
N ARG A 106 14.10 0.64 -10.33
CA ARG A 106 15.13 -0.38 -10.62
C ARG A 106 14.78 -1.65 -9.86
N ASP A 107 14.69 -2.77 -10.55
CA ASP A 107 14.46 -4.07 -9.91
C ASP A 107 15.66 -4.38 -9.00
N PRO A 108 15.45 -4.76 -7.72
CA PRO A 108 16.55 -5.20 -6.86
C PRO A 108 17.34 -6.38 -7.47
N LYS A 109 16.73 -7.17 -8.36
CA LYS A 109 17.42 -8.23 -9.13
C LYS A 109 18.41 -7.66 -10.15
N ASP A 110 18.13 -6.51 -10.75
CA ASP A 110 19.06 -5.83 -11.68
C ASP A 110 20.26 -5.22 -10.95
N ALA A 111 20.09 -4.87 -9.67
CA ALA A 111 21.18 -4.38 -8.81
C ALA A 111 22.16 -5.50 -8.39
N GLN A 112 21.76 -6.78 -8.46
CA GLN A 112 22.62 -7.93 -8.15
C GLN A 112 23.38 -8.47 -9.38
N LEU A 113 23.09 -7.97 -10.58
CA LEU A 113 23.70 -8.43 -11.85
C LEU A 113 24.84 -7.52 -12.36
N VAL A 114 25.26 -6.50 -11.60
CA VAL A 114 26.46 -5.74 -11.97
C VAL A 114 27.72 -6.60 -11.72
N PRO A 115 28.51 -6.93 -12.76
CA PRO A 115 29.76 -7.65 -12.54
C PRO A 115 30.72 -6.74 -11.76
N SER A 116 31.32 -7.29 -10.72
CA SER A 116 32.46 -6.68 -10.05
C SER A 116 33.57 -6.46 -11.08
N VAL A 117 33.82 -5.21 -11.45
CA VAL A 117 35.02 -4.78 -12.18
C VAL A 117 35.93 -4.06 -11.19
#